data_AF-A0A4Q1K5D3-F1
#
_entry.id   AF-A0A4Q1K5D3-F1
#
_cell.length_a   1.000
_cell.length_b   1.000
_cell.length_c   1.000
_cell.angle_alpha   90.00
_cell.angle_beta   90.00
_cell.angle_gamma   90.00
#
_symmetry.space_group_name_H-M   'P 1'
#
loop_
_entity.id
_entity.type
_entity.pdbx_description
1 polymer ?
#
loop_
_entity_poly.entity_id
_entity_poly.type
_entity_poly.pdbx_seq_one_letter_code
_entity_poly.pdbx_strand_id
1 'polypeptide(L)'
;MKQHYFYSLFFIFFFTVFGSQAQNNAINLSTSSIFTISGLNGYPPFPLNITTFTFEYDFYLNAASNGNARFLCAPGVTTVAKPIEFYVDASGVSVLKLGDGTTFETIGGTPSFTVGQWYHVTFVVNNTATKNIKMYVNGIQVLDSVFTQPIEFQDNSNYTRINLGSFSTTNNCKFDNLRIWNDLRTSTEIFDNYTSCVSNTEQGLELDMNFDGSNNGVILNRAVNSTYKYASASGNFSFVPGAGCSTPPAHPPITVTGSYAGKYYYTGEVNGRPRYATDNDLDCSFFTAESSCTLPESYEIVWDNTKWVLKQVGCFWMFTSCEDVDNYDPGIYATNAANLSFGPCDGWVYTDTNASSTFSSEECAALSTDNFTSNELLVYPNPSKNSFTLNFNETLKVEIFDVLGQSIYSSNLTVGANSIDFSHYSKGVYILRAVTTNGNVKTIRLIKE
;
A
#
# COMPACT_ATOMS: atom_id res chain seq x y z
N MET A 1 -33.84 -36.16 48.80
CA MET A 1 -34.00 -36.09 47.33
C MET A 1 -34.21 -34.63 46.95
N LYS A 2 -33.18 -33.94 46.44
CA LYS A 2 -33.26 -32.70 45.64
C LYS A 2 -31.86 -32.49 45.06
N GLN A 3 -31.75 -32.70 43.75
CA GLN A 3 -30.51 -32.65 42.97
C GLN A 3 -30.45 -31.26 42.34
N HIS A 4 -29.39 -30.50 42.62
CA HIS A 4 -29.16 -29.19 42.01
C HIS A 4 -28.45 -29.40 40.67
N TYR A 5 -29.11 -29.02 39.57
CA TYR A 5 -28.49 -28.93 38.25
C TYR A 5 -27.86 -27.55 38.08
N PHE A 6 -26.55 -27.52 37.86
CA PHE A 6 -25.81 -26.33 37.45
C PHE A 6 -25.90 -26.23 35.92
N TYR A 7 -26.61 -25.22 35.41
CA TYR A 7 -26.62 -24.90 33.98
C TYR A 7 -25.43 -23.99 33.68
N SER A 8 -24.39 -24.53 33.05
CA SER A 8 -23.34 -23.70 32.43
C SER A 8 -23.89 -23.07 31.16
N LEU A 9 -24.03 -21.73 31.17
CA LEU A 9 -24.37 -20.93 30.00
C LEU A 9 -23.12 -20.84 29.10
N PHE A 10 -23.14 -21.50 27.95
CA PHE A 10 -22.11 -21.35 26.91
C PHE A 10 -22.39 -20.04 26.16
N PHE A 11 -21.65 -18.97 26.47
CA PHE A 11 -21.67 -17.75 25.67
C PHE A 11 -20.89 -17.99 24.38
N ILE A 12 -21.61 -18.23 23.28
CA ILE A 12 -21.03 -18.20 21.93
C ILE A 12 -20.95 -16.72 21.53
N PHE A 13 -19.77 -16.12 21.68
CA PHE A 13 -19.47 -14.84 21.04
C PHE A 13 -19.39 -15.09 19.53
N PHE A 14 -20.39 -14.63 18.78
CA PHE A 14 -20.27 -14.44 17.35
C PHE A 14 -19.30 -13.28 17.11
N PHE A 15 -18.00 -13.57 17.00
CA PHE A 15 -17.08 -12.66 16.34
C PHE A 15 -17.40 -12.71 14.85
N THR A 16 -18.01 -11.66 14.31
CA THR A 16 -18.02 -11.42 12.87
C THR A 16 -16.58 -11.19 12.44
N VAL A 17 -15.94 -12.24 11.93
CA VAL A 17 -14.64 -12.12 11.25
C VAL A 17 -14.92 -11.38 9.95
N PHE A 18 -14.57 -10.10 9.90
CA PHE A 18 -14.52 -9.37 8.63
C PHE A 18 -13.43 -10.05 7.79
N GLY A 19 -13.77 -10.50 6.59
CA GLY A 19 -12.77 -11.00 5.65
C GLY A 19 -11.74 -9.90 5.39
N SER A 20 -10.45 -10.27 5.35
CA SER A 20 -9.40 -9.34 4.90
C SER A 20 -9.76 -8.81 3.51
N GLN A 21 -9.27 -7.63 3.18
CA GLN A 21 -9.36 -7.01 1.85
C GLN A 21 -8.00 -6.39 1.54
N ALA A 22 -7.70 -6.16 0.26
CA ALA A 22 -6.55 -5.33 -0.12
C ALA A 22 -6.70 -3.97 0.57
N GLN A 23 -5.78 -3.66 1.48
CA GLN A 23 -5.79 -2.38 2.16
C GLN A 23 -5.25 -1.32 1.20
N ASN A 24 -4.19 -1.63 0.47
CA ASN A 24 -3.45 -0.72 -0.38
C ASN A 24 -3.48 -1.25 -1.83
N ASN A 25 -2.86 -0.55 -2.79
CA ASN A 25 -2.68 -1.19 -4.09
C ASN A 25 -1.89 -2.47 -3.89
N ALA A 26 -2.38 -3.58 -4.44
CA ALA A 26 -1.73 -4.87 -4.30
C ALA A 26 -0.85 -5.17 -5.51
N ILE A 27 0.25 -5.89 -5.29
CA ILE A 27 1.01 -6.49 -6.38
C ILE A 27 0.41 -7.85 -6.75
N ASN A 28 0.03 -8.03 -8.01
CA ASN A 28 -0.40 -9.30 -8.56
C ASN A 28 0.78 -9.99 -9.24
N LEU A 29 1.19 -11.14 -8.70
CA LEU A 29 2.25 -11.98 -9.23
C LEU A 29 1.65 -13.16 -10.00
N SER A 30 2.04 -13.30 -11.27
CA SER A 30 1.49 -14.30 -12.19
C SER A 30 2.58 -15.12 -12.86
N THR A 31 2.33 -16.40 -13.11
CA THR A 31 3.27 -17.32 -13.78
C THR A 31 4.63 -17.38 -13.08
N SER A 32 5.74 -17.15 -13.78
CA SER A 32 7.09 -17.03 -13.20
C SER A 32 7.38 -15.57 -12.86
N SER A 33 7.17 -15.22 -11.59
CA SER A 33 7.33 -13.85 -11.09
C SER A 33 7.76 -13.88 -9.63
N ILE A 34 8.55 -12.91 -9.21
CA ILE A 34 9.04 -12.82 -7.84
C ILE A 34 9.09 -11.36 -7.42
N PHE A 35 8.76 -11.08 -6.17
CA PHE A 35 9.08 -9.82 -5.53
C PHE A 35 10.18 -10.07 -4.51
N THR A 36 11.30 -9.37 -4.64
CA THR A 36 12.54 -9.69 -3.92
C THR A 36 13.02 -8.50 -3.12
N ILE A 37 13.20 -8.72 -1.82
CA ILE A 37 13.92 -7.82 -0.93
C ILE A 37 15.38 -8.28 -0.93
N SER A 38 16.09 -7.82 -1.94
CA SER A 38 17.54 -7.78 -1.99
C SER A 38 17.91 -6.37 -2.37
N GLY A 39 18.86 -5.75 -1.71
CA GLY A 39 19.41 -4.50 -2.26
C GLY A 39 19.85 -4.73 -3.72
N LEU A 40 19.74 -3.71 -4.57
CA LEU A 40 20.11 -3.83 -5.98
C LEU A 40 21.61 -4.22 -6.09
N ASN A 41 21.92 -5.03 -7.11
CA ASN A 41 23.27 -5.27 -7.60
C ASN A 41 24.33 -5.69 -6.56
N GLY A 42 23.99 -6.66 -5.71
CA GLY A 42 24.97 -7.26 -4.80
C GLY A 42 25.14 -6.54 -3.46
N TYR A 43 24.23 -5.61 -3.12
CA TYR A 43 24.05 -5.21 -1.73
C TYR A 43 23.72 -6.43 -0.85
N PRO A 44 24.14 -6.43 0.42
CA PRO A 44 23.83 -7.52 1.32
C PRO A 44 22.30 -7.72 1.39
N PRO A 45 21.87 -8.96 1.63
CA PRO A 45 20.45 -9.23 1.85
C PRO A 45 19.93 -8.55 3.12
N PHE A 46 18.63 -8.26 3.16
CA PHE A 46 17.96 -7.77 4.37
C PHE A 46 18.35 -8.64 5.58
N PRO A 47 18.99 -8.09 6.62
CA PRO A 47 19.59 -8.83 7.72
C PRO A 47 18.52 -9.18 8.73
N LEU A 48 17.59 -10.05 8.34
CA LEU A 48 16.50 -10.50 9.21
C LEU A 48 17.10 -11.02 10.52
N ASN A 49 16.65 -10.47 11.65
CA ASN A 49 17.07 -10.96 12.95
C ASN A 49 16.44 -12.33 13.22
N ILE A 50 17.19 -13.41 12.98
CA ILE A 50 16.71 -14.79 13.17
C ILE A 50 16.66 -15.25 14.63
N THR A 51 16.97 -14.38 15.60
CA THR A 51 16.79 -14.71 17.03
C THR A 51 15.32 -14.61 17.41
N THR A 52 14.68 -13.50 17.04
CA THR A 52 13.25 -13.23 17.24
C THR A 52 12.81 -12.26 16.17
N PHE A 53 11.69 -12.55 15.51
CA PHE A 53 11.10 -11.66 14.53
C PHE A 53 9.62 -11.98 14.33
N THR A 54 8.90 -11.02 13.77
CA THR A 54 7.56 -11.22 13.24
C THR A 54 7.54 -10.79 11.79
N PHE A 55 6.90 -11.55 10.91
CA PHE A 55 6.56 -11.06 9.58
C PHE A 55 5.09 -11.32 9.26
N GLU A 56 4.53 -10.44 8.45
CA GLU A 56 3.14 -10.50 8.04
C GLU A 56 2.97 -9.99 6.62
N TYR A 57 1.93 -10.46 5.95
CA TYR A 57 1.51 -9.96 4.66
C TYR A 57 0.09 -10.41 4.36
N ASP A 58 -0.56 -9.67 3.48
CA ASP A 58 -1.83 -10.05 2.89
C ASP A 58 -1.59 -10.83 1.60
N PHE A 59 -2.43 -11.83 1.34
CA PHE A 59 -2.48 -12.47 0.04
C PHE A 59 -3.90 -12.80 -0.43
N TYR A 60 -4.08 -12.83 -1.74
CA TYR A 60 -5.30 -13.27 -2.42
C TYR A 60 -4.97 -14.39 -3.39
N LEU A 61 -5.69 -15.50 -3.31
CA LEU A 61 -5.54 -16.62 -4.23
C LEU A 61 -6.44 -16.45 -5.45
N ASN A 62 -5.86 -16.14 -6.61
CA ASN A 62 -6.62 -16.01 -7.86
C ASN A 62 -7.11 -17.38 -8.36
N ALA A 63 -6.30 -18.42 -8.17
CA ALA A 63 -6.63 -19.81 -8.52
C ALA A 63 -5.88 -20.78 -7.61
N ALA A 64 -6.28 -22.05 -7.65
CA ALA A 64 -5.57 -23.12 -6.98
C ALA A 64 -4.29 -23.44 -7.77
N SER A 65 -3.12 -23.16 -7.18
CA SER A 65 -1.82 -23.38 -7.78
C SER A 65 -0.82 -23.75 -6.70
N ASN A 66 0.10 -24.66 -7.01
CA ASN A 66 1.13 -25.07 -6.07
C ASN A 66 2.20 -23.98 -5.90
N GLY A 67 2.47 -23.59 -4.66
CA GLY A 67 3.44 -22.55 -4.35
C GLY A 67 2.84 -21.14 -4.34
N ASN A 68 1.52 -21.01 -4.25
CA ASN A 68 0.85 -19.73 -4.10
C ASN A 68 1.10 -19.11 -2.72
N ALA A 69 0.89 -17.79 -2.62
CA ALA A 69 1.08 -17.02 -1.38
C ALA A 69 2.47 -17.22 -0.75
N ARG A 70 3.46 -17.58 -1.58
CA ARG A 70 4.76 -18.01 -1.09
C ARG A 70 5.53 -16.86 -0.46
N PHE A 71 6.03 -17.11 0.73
CA PHE A 71 7.12 -16.36 1.35
C PHE A 71 8.32 -17.30 1.48
N LEU A 72 9.47 -16.91 0.95
CA LEU A 72 10.68 -17.73 0.96
C LEU A 72 11.91 -16.85 1.15
N CYS A 73 12.81 -17.27 2.02
CA CYS A 73 14.14 -16.68 2.10
C CYS A 73 15.18 -17.59 1.41
N ALA A 74 15.54 -17.29 0.16
CA ALA A 74 16.52 -18.03 -0.66
C ALA A 74 16.75 -17.32 -2.03
N PRO A 75 17.91 -17.53 -2.72
CA PRO A 75 18.16 -16.98 -4.06
C PRO A 75 17.36 -17.66 -5.20
N GLY A 76 16.45 -18.59 -4.87
CA GLY A 76 15.65 -19.42 -5.77
C GLY A 76 14.96 -20.53 -4.98
N VAL A 77 14.25 -21.45 -5.63
CA VAL A 77 13.71 -22.64 -4.91
C VAL A 77 14.85 -23.61 -4.66
N THR A 78 15.54 -23.40 -3.56
CA THR A 78 16.18 -24.48 -2.84
C THR A 78 15.05 -25.28 -2.19
N THR A 79 15.06 -26.60 -2.30
CA THR A 79 14.02 -27.48 -1.71
C THR A 79 14.00 -27.46 -0.16
N VAL A 80 14.79 -26.58 0.45
CA VAL A 80 15.07 -26.47 1.87
C VAL A 80 14.86 -25.02 2.31
N ALA A 81 14.07 -24.83 3.37
CA ALA A 81 13.76 -23.52 3.96
C ALA A 81 14.98 -22.90 4.67
N LYS A 82 15.11 -21.58 4.61
CA LYS A 82 16.24 -20.83 5.20
C LYS A 82 15.89 -19.35 5.49
N PRO A 83 15.40 -18.92 6.66
CA PRO A 83 15.03 -19.74 7.82
C PRO A 83 13.62 -20.31 7.71
N ILE A 84 12.78 -19.72 6.86
CA ILE A 84 11.36 -20.03 6.77
C ILE A 84 10.91 -20.07 5.31
N GLU A 85 10.03 -21.02 5.00
CA GLU A 85 9.25 -21.08 3.77
C GLU A 85 7.78 -21.29 4.16
N PHE A 86 6.90 -20.46 3.62
CA PHE A 86 5.46 -20.68 3.66
C PHE A 86 4.91 -20.66 2.23
N TYR A 87 3.97 -21.53 1.91
CA TYR A 87 3.19 -21.47 0.68
C TYR A 87 1.88 -22.25 0.80
N VAL A 88 0.96 -22.03 -0.14
CA VAL A 88 -0.27 -22.80 -0.32
C VAL A 88 -0.12 -23.72 -1.53
N ASP A 89 -0.48 -24.99 -1.38
CA ASP A 89 -0.45 -25.97 -2.47
C ASP A 89 -1.71 -25.90 -3.35
N ALA A 90 -1.75 -26.72 -4.41
CA ALA A 90 -2.88 -26.73 -5.35
C ALA A 90 -4.18 -27.30 -4.73
N SER A 91 -4.14 -27.92 -3.55
CA SER A 91 -5.32 -28.36 -2.80
C SER A 91 -5.84 -27.30 -1.82
N GLY A 92 -5.11 -26.19 -1.66
CA GLY A 92 -5.41 -25.14 -0.69
C GLY A 92 -4.77 -25.37 0.68
N VAL A 93 -4.06 -26.49 0.88
CA VAL A 93 -3.36 -26.76 2.14
C VAL A 93 -2.11 -25.90 2.19
N SER A 94 -1.88 -25.21 3.32
CA SER A 94 -0.64 -24.46 3.52
C SER A 94 0.46 -25.32 4.10
N VAL A 95 1.69 -25.06 3.66
CA VAL A 95 2.91 -25.74 4.08
C VAL A 95 3.82 -24.69 4.70
N LEU A 96 4.23 -24.92 5.94
CA LEU A 96 5.18 -24.10 6.68
C LEU A 96 6.40 -24.94 7.00
N LYS A 97 7.58 -24.46 6.59
CA LYS A 97 8.86 -25.13 6.84
C LYS A 97 9.81 -24.18 7.53
N LEU A 98 10.59 -24.72 8.47
CA LEU A 98 11.68 -24.05 9.16
C LEU A 98 12.98 -24.82 8.93
N GLY A 99 14.08 -24.13 8.61
CA GLY A 99 15.34 -24.79 8.31
C GLY A 99 16.56 -23.88 8.25
N ASP A 100 17.71 -24.47 8.00
CA ASP A 100 19.02 -23.79 7.92
C ASP A 100 19.56 -23.67 6.49
N GLY A 101 18.80 -24.16 5.50
CA GLY A 101 19.22 -24.26 4.10
C GLY A 101 19.83 -25.61 3.70
N THR A 102 20.11 -26.50 4.66
CA THR A 102 20.56 -27.88 4.44
C THR A 102 19.50 -28.89 4.89
N THR A 103 18.90 -28.65 6.05
CA THR A 103 17.82 -29.46 6.63
C THR A 103 16.62 -28.59 6.98
N PHE A 104 15.45 -29.20 7.07
CA PHE A 104 14.22 -28.52 7.46
C PHE A 104 13.26 -29.44 8.21
N GLU A 105 12.34 -28.82 8.93
CA GLU A 105 11.17 -29.44 9.56
C GLU A 105 9.92 -28.80 8.96
N THR A 106 8.92 -29.63 8.66
CA THR A 106 7.60 -29.16 8.26
C THR A 106 6.75 -29.05 9.51
N ILE A 107 6.22 -27.86 9.76
CA ILE A 107 5.36 -27.58 10.91
C ILE A 107 3.94 -28.05 10.57
N GLY A 108 3.43 -28.99 11.37
CA GLY A 108 2.07 -29.51 11.21
C GLY A 108 1.00 -28.59 11.79
N GLY A 109 -0.26 -28.82 11.43
CA GLY A 109 -1.42 -28.09 11.99
C GLY A 109 -1.69 -26.72 11.34
N THR A 110 -1.05 -26.43 10.21
CA THR A 110 -1.31 -25.23 9.42
C THR A 110 -2.71 -25.28 8.77
N PRO A 111 -3.38 -24.13 8.60
CA PRO A 111 -4.73 -24.07 8.05
C PRO A 111 -4.74 -24.29 6.52
N SER A 112 -5.95 -24.42 5.97
CA SER A 112 -6.18 -24.39 4.51
C SER A 112 -6.79 -23.05 4.09
N PHE A 113 -6.55 -22.66 2.84
CA PHE A 113 -6.98 -21.40 2.24
C PHE A 113 -7.75 -21.67 0.96
N THR A 114 -8.80 -20.89 0.71
CA THR A 114 -9.65 -21.04 -0.48
C THR A 114 -9.38 -19.92 -1.47
N VAL A 115 -9.61 -20.22 -2.75
CA VAL A 115 -9.51 -19.24 -3.83
C VAL A 115 -10.59 -18.16 -3.70
N GLY A 116 -10.31 -16.97 -4.23
CA GLY A 116 -11.32 -15.91 -4.37
C GLY A 116 -11.46 -14.98 -3.16
N GLN A 117 -10.57 -15.05 -2.17
CA GLN A 117 -10.61 -14.13 -1.03
C GLN A 117 -9.21 -13.75 -0.52
N TRP A 118 -9.17 -12.64 0.21
CA TRP A 118 -7.98 -12.11 0.87
C TRP A 118 -7.82 -12.73 2.25
N TYR A 119 -6.57 -12.97 2.61
CA TYR A 119 -6.15 -13.41 3.92
C TYR A 119 -4.98 -12.56 4.37
N HIS A 120 -5.02 -12.12 5.61
CA HIS A 120 -3.85 -11.64 6.33
C HIS A 120 -3.20 -12.82 7.06
N VAL A 121 -1.89 -12.99 6.93
CA VAL A 121 -1.13 -13.97 7.72
C VAL A 121 0.01 -13.31 8.48
N THR A 122 0.21 -13.74 9.72
CA THR A 122 1.34 -13.32 10.55
C THR A 122 2.04 -14.54 11.11
N PHE A 123 3.36 -14.51 11.14
CA PHE A 123 4.20 -15.50 11.79
C PHE A 123 5.07 -14.84 12.83
N VAL A 124 4.93 -15.26 14.08
CA VAL A 124 5.74 -14.79 15.21
C VAL A 124 6.74 -15.89 15.55
N VAL A 125 8.03 -15.62 15.34
CA VAL A 125 9.10 -16.61 15.45
C VAL A 125 10.01 -16.27 16.62
N ASN A 126 10.06 -17.15 17.60
CA ASN A 126 11.00 -17.10 18.72
C ASN A 126 12.01 -18.24 18.57
N ASN A 127 13.25 -17.93 18.21
CA ASN A 127 14.36 -18.88 18.05
C ASN A 127 15.39 -18.73 19.19
N THR A 128 14.91 -18.44 20.40
CA THR A 128 15.74 -18.50 21.61
C THR A 128 15.71 -19.92 22.20
N ALA A 129 16.01 -20.08 23.48
CA ALA A 129 15.99 -21.39 24.16
C ALA A 129 14.64 -22.12 24.06
N THR A 130 13.51 -21.41 23.92
CA THR A 130 12.17 -22.00 23.88
C THR A 130 11.71 -22.47 22.50
N LYS A 131 12.36 -22.03 21.40
CA LYS A 131 12.04 -22.34 19.99
C LYS A 131 10.55 -22.54 19.68
N ASN A 132 9.85 -21.49 19.32
CA ASN A 132 8.41 -21.51 19.08
C ASN A 132 8.01 -20.64 17.89
N ILE A 133 7.02 -21.09 17.13
CA ILE A 133 6.39 -20.34 16.05
C ILE A 133 4.88 -20.28 16.28
N LYS A 134 4.32 -19.08 16.13
CA LYS A 134 2.88 -18.86 16.12
C LYS A 134 2.45 -18.37 14.75
N MET A 135 1.30 -18.83 14.28
CA MET A 135 0.67 -18.34 13.06
C MET A 135 -0.69 -17.73 13.39
N TYR A 136 -0.98 -16.60 12.78
CA TYR A 136 -2.26 -15.92 12.85
C TYR A 136 -2.84 -15.81 11.45
N VAL A 137 -4.16 -15.94 11.33
CA VAL A 137 -4.92 -15.67 10.10
C VAL A 137 -5.99 -14.65 10.44
N ASN A 138 -6.01 -13.52 9.73
CA ASN A 138 -6.95 -12.43 9.96
C ASN A 138 -7.02 -12.00 11.43
N GLY A 139 -5.85 -11.82 12.06
CA GLY A 139 -5.74 -11.44 13.47
C GLY A 139 -5.95 -12.56 14.50
N ILE A 140 -6.40 -13.75 14.09
CA ILE A 140 -6.71 -14.86 15.02
C ILE A 140 -5.59 -15.90 15.03
N GLN A 141 -5.11 -16.28 16.21
CA GLN A 141 -4.09 -17.33 16.35
C GLN A 141 -4.66 -18.69 15.90
N VAL A 142 -4.01 -19.32 14.92
CA VAL A 142 -4.40 -20.64 14.39
C VAL A 142 -3.36 -21.73 14.69
N LEU A 143 -2.13 -21.34 15.05
CA LEU A 143 -1.04 -22.25 15.34
C LEU A 143 -0.16 -21.70 16.47
N ASP A 144 0.30 -22.60 17.33
CA ASP A 144 1.33 -22.36 18.34
C ASP A 144 2.13 -23.67 18.48
N SER A 145 3.30 -23.72 17.83
CA SER A 145 4.10 -24.94 17.71
C SER A 145 5.52 -24.72 18.17
N VAL A 146 6.04 -25.69 18.93
CA VAL A 146 7.48 -25.81 19.16
C VAL A 146 8.11 -26.39 17.90
N PHE A 147 9.29 -25.90 17.53
CA PHE A 147 10.10 -26.48 16.46
C PHE A 147 11.46 -26.90 17.02
N THR A 148 12.03 -27.94 16.46
CA THR A 148 13.29 -28.51 16.94
C THR A 148 14.46 -28.14 16.05
N GLN A 149 14.21 -27.98 14.75
CA GLN A 149 15.27 -27.70 13.80
C GLN A 149 15.99 -26.39 14.11
N PRO A 150 17.32 -26.35 13.94
CA PRO A 150 18.04 -25.10 13.82
C PRO A 150 17.46 -24.29 12.64
N ILE A 151 17.21 -23.01 12.87
CA ILE A 151 17.00 -22.06 11.79
C ILE A 151 18.20 -21.13 11.76
N GLU A 152 18.88 -21.11 10.63
CA GLU A 152 20.11 -20.36 10.45
C GLU A 152 20.17 -19.80 9.04
N PHE A 153 20.98 -18.76 8.88
CA PHE A 153 21.53 -18.42 7.59
C PHE A 153 22.85 -19.16 7.41
N GLN A 154 22.84 -20.46 7.07
CA GLN A 154 24.08 -21.09 6.60
C GLN A 154 24.41 -20.58 5.20
N ASP A 155 25.00 -19.39 5.12
CA ASP A 155 26.14 -19.17 4.27
C ASP A 155 26.61 -17.74 4.41
N ASN A 156 27.93 -17.61 4.44
CA ASN A 156 28.73 -16.40 4.33
C ASN A 156 28.63 -15.81 2.89
N SER A 157 27.63 -16.24 2.11
CA SER A 157 27.42 -15.85 0.73
C SER A 157 26.36 -14.76 0.69
N ASN A 158 26.64 -13.69 -0.05
CA ASN A 158 25.87 -12.45 -0.14
C ASN A 158 24.47 -12.61 -0.78
N TYR A 159 23.80 -13.77 -0.68
CA TYR A 159 22.71 -14.18 -1.55
C TYR A 159 21.40 -14.58 -0.86
N THR A 160 21.25 -14.47 0.47
CA THR A 160 19.98 -14.89 1.12
C THR A 160 18.87 -13.84 1.00
N ARG A 161 18.08 -13.86 -0.07
CA ARG A 161 17.03 -12.85 -0.33
C ARG A 161 15.70 -13.20 0.33
N ILE A 162 14.91 -12.23 0.78
CA ILE A 162 13.51 -12.45 1.15
C ILE A 162 12.65 -12.27 -0.09
N ASN A 163 11.75 -13.22 -0.38
CA ASN A 163 10.95 -13.20 -1.59
C ASN A 163 9.47 -13.46 -1.30
N LEU A 164 8.63 -12.79 -2.06
CA LEU A 164 7.26 -13.23 -2.35
C LEU A 164 7.23 -13.87 -3.74
N GLY A 165 6.58 -15.02 -3.84
CA GLY A 165 6.52 -15.79 -5.08
C GLY A 165 7.83 -16.47 -5.46
N SER A 166 7.98 -16.84 -6.74
CA SER A 166 9.13 -17.60 -7.24
C SER A 166 9.18 -17.68 -8.78
N PHE A 167 10.38 -17.78 -9.37
CA PHE A 167 10.52 -18.08 -10.80
C PHE A 167 10.26 -19.53 -11.19
N SER A 168 10.38 -20.47 -10.24
CA SER A 168 10.34 -21.91 -10.55
C SER A 168 9.01 -22.58 -10.22
N THR A 169 8.03 -21.82 -9.75
CA THR A 169 6.64 -22.27 -9.55
C THR A 169 5.67 -21.27 -10.14
N THR A 170 4.46 -21.72 -10.47
CA THR A 170 3.42 -20.84 -10.99
C THR A 170 2.79 -20.04 -9.85
N ASN A 171 3.08 -18.74 -9.82
CA ASN A 171 2.38 -17.79 -8.98
C ASN A 171 1.05 -17.46 -9.63
N ASN A 172 -0.02 -17.47 -8.84
CA ASN A 172 -1.30 -16.94 -9.24
C ASN A 172 -2.01 -16.36 -8.02
N CYS A 173 -1.43 -15.30 -7.50
CA CYS A 173 -1.85 -14.66 -6.27
C CYS A 173 -1.46 -13.19 -6.24
N LYS A 174 -2.18 -12.43 -5.44
CA LYS A 174 -1.86 -11.03 -5.13
C LYS A 174 -1.27 -10.97 -3.73
N PHE A 175 -0.42 -9.98 -3.51
CA PHE A 175 0.19 -9.68 -2.22
C PHE A 175 -0.04 -8.21 -1.88
N ASP A 176 -0.18 -7.95 -0.59
CA ASP A 176 -0.25 -6.59 -0.05
C ASP A 176 0.40 -6.56 1.35
N ASN A 177 0.77 -5.36 1.83
CA ASN A 177 1.26 -5.10 3.19
C ASN A 177 2.33 -6.06 3.74
N LEU A 178 3.39 -6.32 2.99
CA LEU A 178 4.49 -7.11 3.53
C LEU A 178 5.25 -6.29 4.58
N ARG A 179 5.17 -6.74 5.84
CA ARG A 179 5.82 -6.10 6.98
C ARG A 179 6.72 -7.06 7.73
N ILE A 180 7.85 -6.55 8.22
CA ILE A 180 8.78 -7.28 9.08
C ILE A 180 9.06 -6.44 10.32
N TRP A 181 8.97 -7.10 11.47
CA TRP A 181 9.18 -6.54 12.80
C TRP A 181 10.33 -7.26 13.49
N ASN A 182 11.13 -6.52 14.26
CA ASN A 182 12.23 -7.09 15.06
C ASN A 182 11.83 -7.53 16.47
N ASP A 183 10.54 -7.52 16.76
CA ASP A 183 9.97 -7.96 18.03
C ASP A 183 9.00 -9.15 17.82
N LEU A 184 8.55 -9.69 18.95
CA LEU A 184 7.51 -10.72 18.99
C LEU A 184 6.17 -10.01 19.15
N ARG A 185 5.49 -9.72 18.03
CA ARG A 185 4.19 -9.04 18.07
C ARG A 185 3.20 -9.87 18.88
N THR A 186 2.47 -9.20 19.77
CA THR A 186 1.45 -9.81 20.59
C THR A 186 0.17 -10.08 19.80
N SER A 187 -0.68 -10.98 20.28
CA SER A 187 -1.97 -11.26 19.64
C SER A 187 -2.86 -10.02 19.52
N THR A 188 -2.81 -9.12 20.51
CA THR A 188 -3.58 -7.86 20.49
C THR A 188 -3.07 -6.93 19.42
N GLU A 189 -1.75 -6.74 19.36
CA GLU A 189 -1.11 -5.92 18.33
C GLU A 189 -1.40 -6.40 16.91
N ILE A 190 -1.39 -7.72 16.70
CA ILE A 190 -1.72 -8.32 15.41
C ILE A 190 -3.21 -8.10 15.10
N PHE A 191 -4.08 -8.35 16.08
CA PHE A 191 -5.52 -8.17 15.92
C PHE A 191 -5.94 -6.70 15.68
N ASP A 192 -5.22 -5.75 16.26
CA ASP A 192 -5.52 -4.32 16.09
C ASP A 192 -4.97 -3.80 14.75
N ASN A 193 -3.89 -4.40 14.23
CA ASN A 193 -3.18 -3.90 13.05
C ASN A 193 -3.49 -4.64 11.75
N TYR A 194 -4.07 -5.86 11.77
CA TYR A 194 -4.23 -6.66 10.56
C TYR A 194 -5.19 -6.07 9.51
N THR A 195 -5.99 -5.07 9.88
CA THR A 195 -6.84 -4.28 8.96
C THR A 195 -6.48 -2.80 8.93
N SER A 196 -5.52 -2.37 9.74
CA SER A 196 -5.24 -0.96 9.99
C SER A 196 -4.03 -0.50 9.20
N CYS A 197 -4.09 0.73 8.73
CA CYS A 197 -2.98 1.38 8.04
C CYS A 197 -1.91 1.74 9.07
N VAL A 198 -0.71 1.23 8.88
CA VAL A 198 0.45 1.59 9.70
C VAL A 198 0.94 3.00 9.33
N SER A 199 1.30 3.79 10.34
CA SER A 199 1.83 5.16 10.20
C SER A 199 3.32 5.19 9.86
N ASN A 200 3.97 4.02 9.75
CA ASN A 200 5.39 3.78 9.46
C ASN A 200 6.36 4.26 10.55
N THR A 201 5.84 4.68 11.69
CA THR A 201 6.59 5.15 12.86
C THR A 201 6.50 4.16 14.02
N GLU A 202 5.93 2.98 13.77
CA GLU A 202 5.77 1.95 14.78
C GLU A 202 7.13 1.46 15.26
N GLN A 203 7.26 1.34 16.58
CA GLN A 203 8.45 0.78 17.18
C GLN A 203 8.63 -0.66 16.72
N GLY A 204 9.85 -1.01 16.30
CA GLY A 204 10.21 -2.35 15.88
C GLY A 204 9.92 -2.70 14.42
N LEU A 205 9.25 -1.82 13.65
CA LEU A 205 9.03 -1.98 12.22
C LEU A 205 10.35 -1.78 11.43
N GLU A 206 10.82 -2.82 10.75
CA GLU A 206 12.06 -2.79 9.95
C GLU A 206 11.80 -2.80 8.44
N LEU A 207 10.64 -3.30 8.03
CA LEU A 207 10.21 -3.34 6.65
C LEU A 207 8.71 -3.09 6.57
N ASP A 208 8.29 -2.17 5.71
CA ASP A 208 6.91 -1.98 5.29
C ASP A 208 6.85 -1.77 3.78
N MET A 209 6.29 -2.75 3.09
CA MET A 209 6.05 -2.76 1.64
C MET A 209 4.54 -2.79 1.42
N ASN A 210 3.95 -1.62 1.18
CA ASN A 210 2.51 -1.44 1.00
C ASN A 210 2.06 -1.47 -0.47
N PHE A 211 2.99 -1.62 -1.42
CA PHE A 211 2.73 -1.77 -2.85
C PHE A 211 1.91 -0.64 -3.54
N ASP A 212 1.82 0.55 -2.92
CA ASP A 212 0.97 1.66 -3.38
C ASP A 212 1.40 2.36 -4.68
N GLY A 213 2.59 2.10 -5.20
CA GLY A 213 3.02 2.67 -6.47
C GLY A 213 4.41 2.24 -6.90
N SER A 214 4.54 1.84 -8.17
CA SER A 214 5.82 1.77 -8.89
C SER A 214 5.57 1.86 -10.41
N ASN A 215 6.55 2.35 -11.16
CA ASN A 215 6.55 2.21 -12.62
C ASN A 215 7.24 0.93 -13.09
N ASN A 216 8.26 0.47 -12.35
CA ASN A 216 9.16 -0.61 -12.77
C ASN A 216 9.24 -1.78 -11.78
N GLY A 217 8.19 -1.97 -10.97
CA GLY A 217 8.17 -3.03 -9.94
C GLY A 217 9.01 -2.71 -8.71
N VAL A 218 9.61 -1.52 -8.62
CA VAL A 218 10.40 -1.07 -7.46
C VAL A 218 9.47 -0.50 -6.39
N ILE A 219 9.49 -1.10 -5.21
CA ILE A 219 8.65 -0.73 -4.07
C ILE A 219 9.54 -0.22 -2.95
N LEU A 220 9.19 0.93 -2.39
CA LEU A 220 9.91 1.50 -1.26
C LEU A 220 9.57 0.79 0.04
N ASN A 221 10.58 0.66 0.88
CA ASN A 221 10.38 0.40 2.30
C ASN A 221 9.98 1.72 2.98
N ARG A 222 8.77 1.76 3.56
CA ARG A 222 8.27 2.94 4.26
C ARG A 222 8.76 3.05 5.71
N ALA A 223 9.37 2.00 6.26
CA ALA A 223 9.88 2.00 7.62
C ALA A 223 10.98 3.08 7.80
N VAL A 224 10.73 4.05 8.69
CA VAL A 224 11.55 5.26 8.85
C VAL A 224 13.01 4.95 9.21
N ASN A 225 13.24 3.92 10.03
CA ASN A 225 14.56 3.61 10.60
C ASN A 225 15.29 2.44 9.91
N SER A 226 14.80 1.96 8.77
CA SER A 226 15.43 0.85 8.07
C SER A 226 16.62 1.28 7.24
N THR A 227 17.69 0.48 7.23
CA THR A 227 18.82 0.65 6.30
C THR A 227 18.49 0.12 4.89
N TYR A 228 17.44 -0.70 4.76
CA TYR A 228 16.93 -1.20 3.48
C TYR A 228 15.82 -0.30 2.99
N LYS A 229 15.99 0.26 1.80
CA LYS A 229 15.10 1.31 1.30
C LYS A 229 14.13 0.87 0.22
N TYR A 230 14.36 -0.26 -0.44
CA TYR A 230 13.49 -0.74 -1.51
C TYR A 230 13.58 -2.26 -1.71
N ALA A 231 12.65 -2.77 -2.52
CA ALA A 231 12.61 -4.13 -3.07
C ALA A 231 12.06 -4.06 -4.50
N SER A 232 12.25 -5.11 -5.30
CA SER A 232 11.82 -5.10 -6.70
C SER A 232 11.07 -6.36 -7.13
N ALA A 233 10.09 -6.17 -8.00
CA ALA A 233 9.39 -7.23 -8.71
C ALA A 233 10.06 -7.52 -10.05
N SER A 234 10.14 -8.80 -10.39
CA SER A 234 10.68 -9.29 -11.66
C SER A 234 9.79 -10.39 -12.23
N GLY A 235 9.76 -10.52 -13.56
CA GLY A 235 8.87 -11.44 -14.27
C GLY A 235 7.49 -10.83 -14.54
N ASN A 236 6.44 -11.65 -14.57
CA ASN A 236 5.10 -11.19 -14.91
C ASN A 236 4.33 -10.69 -13.68
N PHE A 237 4.34 -9.37 -13.47
CA PHE A 237 3.61 -8.71 -12.39
C PHE A 237 2.72 -7.57 -12.90
N SER A 238 1.74 -7.18 -12.08
CA SER A 238 0.87 -6.03 -12.32
C SER A 238 0.43 -5.44 -10.98
N PHE A 239 0.03 -4.17 -10.94
CA PHE A 239 -0.57 -3.56 -9.76
C PHE A 239 -2.09 -3.54 -9.88
N VAL A 240 -2.77 -3.86 -8.78
CA VAL A 240 -4.23 -3.89 -8.69
C VAL A 240 -4.67 -2.92 -7.60
N PRO A 241 -5.63 -2.01 -7.86
CA PRO A 241 -6.10 -1.10 -6.83
C PRO A 241 -6.69 -1.82 -5.61
N GLY A 242 -6.37 -1.35 -4.40
CA GLY A 242 -7.03 -1.74 -3.16
C GLY A 242 -7.94 -0.65 -2.60
N ALA A 243 -8.57 -0.93 -1.45
CA ALA A 243 -9.68 -0.11 -0.95
C ALA A 243 -9.64 0.21 0.55
N GLY A 244 -8.70 -0.31 1.34
CA GLY A 244 -8.74 -0.25 2.80
C GLY A 244 -7.90 0.85 3.49
N CYS A 245 -6.91 1.41 2.80
CA CYS A 245 -5.87 2.26 3.39
C CYS A 245 -5.42 3.41 2.48
N SER A 246 -6.35 3.93 1.68
CA SER A 246 -6.14 5.23 1.08
C SER A 246 -6.12 6.29 2.18
N THR A 247 -4.95 6.66 2.69
CA THR A 247 -4.66 8.10 2.64
C THR A 247 -4.36 8.34 1.17
N PRO A 248 -5.28 8.95 0.40
CA PRO A 248 -4.93 9.39 -0.94
C PRO A 248 -3.60 10.15 -0.82
N PRO A 249 -2.65 9.94 -1.75
CA PRO A 249 -1.45 10.79 -1.75
C PRO A 249 -1.93 12.24 -1.73
N ALA A 250 -1.22 13.12 -1.01
CA ALA A 250 -1.63 14.52 -0.85
C ALA A 250 -1.94 15.18 -2.21
N HIS A 251 -1.28 14.68 -3.27
CA HIS A 251 -1.58 14.98 -4.64
C HIS A 251 -1.70 13.70 -5.50
N PRO A 252 -2.66 13.63 -6.44
CA PRO A 252 -2.81 12.52 -7.38
C PRO A 252 -1.60 12.42 -8.33
N PRO A 253 -1.29 11.22 -8.84
CA PRO A 253 -0.15 11.03 -9.73
C PRO A 253 -0.35 11.73 -11.08
N ILE A 254 0.75 12.20 -11.67
CA ILE A 254 0.79 12.75 -13.02
C ILE A 254 1.19 11.64 -14.00
N THR A 255 0.29 11.26 -14.89
CA THR A 255 0.57 10.34 -16.00
C THR A 255 1.06 11.11 -17.21
N VAL A 256 2.26 10.76 -17.68
CA VAL A 256 2.91 11.33 -18.87
C VAL A 256 2.96 10.26 -19.95
N THR A 257 2.56 10.60 -21.17
CA THR A 257 2.69 9.73 -22.35
C THR A 257 3.48 10.44 -23.44
N GLY A 258 4.20 9.70 -24.29
CA GLY A 258 5.11 10.25 -25.29
C GLY A 258 6.56 10.21 -24.82
N SER A 259 7.33 11.27 -25.03
CA SER A 259 8.67 11.41 -24.43
C SER A 259 8.56 11.41 -22.91
N TYR A 260 9.53 10.79 -22.21
CA TYR A 260 9.56 10.72 -20.74
C TYR A 260 8.27 10.10 -20.14
N ALA A 261 7.71 9.09 -20.81
CA ALA A 261 6.46 8.46 -20.38
C ALA A 261 6.62 7.72 -19.03
N GLY A 262 5.61 7.85 -18.17
CA GLY A 262 5.58 7.22 -16.86
C GLY A 262 4.47 7.80 -15.98
N LYS A 263 4.21 7.15 -14.83
CA LYS A 263 3.37 7.74 -13.77
C LYS A 263 4.25 8.36 -12.70
N TYR A 264 4.09 9.64 -12.45
CA TYR A 264 4.87 10.40 -11.48
C TYR A 264 4.04 10.51 -10.20
N TYR A 265 4.49 9.88 -9.14
CA TYR A 265 3.80 9.84 -7.84
C TYR A 265 4.29 10.99 -6.96
N TYR A 266 3.39 11.54 -6.13
CA TYR A 266 3.75 12.54 -5.12
C TYR A 266 4.73 11.94 -4.09
N THR A 267 5.90 12.55 -3.93
CA THR A 267 6.95 12.09 -3.01
C THR A 267 7.23 13.06 -1.86
N GLY A 268 6.54 14.20 -1.81
CA GLY A 268 6.73 15.23 -0.79
C GLY A 268 6.68 16.63 -1.37
N GLU A 269 7.18 17.61 -0.62
CA GLU A 269 7.25 19.00 -1.08
C GLU A 269 8.71 19.45 -1.26
N VAL A 270 8.93 20.26 -2.29
CA VAL A 270 10.17 21.00 -2.51
C VAL A 270 9.80 22.45 -2.76
N ASN A 271 10.42 23.37 -2.02
CA ASN A 271 10.14 24.80 -2.11
C ASN A 271 8.64 25.16 -1.93
N GLY A 272 7.94 24.43 -1.06
CA GLY A 272 6.51 24.63 -0.78
C GLY A 272 5.56 24.19 -1.90
N ARG A 273 6.01 23.33 -2.81
CA ARG A 273 5.20 22.73 -3.88
C ARG A 273 5.36 21.23 -3.93
N PRO A 274 4.35 20.49 -4.41
CA PRO A 274 4.47 19.05 -4.55
C PRO A 274 5.57 18.67 -5.53
N ARG A 275 6.33 17.66 -5.15
CA ARG A 275 7.31 16.98 -5.98
C ARG A 275 6.72 15.67 -6.45
N TYR A 276 6.86 15.38 -7.73
CA TYR A 276 6.43 14.12 -8.33
C TYR A 276 7.62 13.38 -8.93
N ALA A 277 7.72 12.07 -8.72
CA ALA A 277 8.79 11.25 -9.28
C ALA A 277 8.27 9.93 -9.86
N THR A 278 8.89 9.44 -10.93
CA THR A 278 8.51 8.18 -11.59
C THR A 278 8.81 6.96 -10.74
N ASP A 279 9.91 6.99 -10.00
CA ASP A 279 10.32 5.95 -9.07
C ASP A 279 10.56 6.67 -7.75
N ASN A 280 9.75 6.33 -6.74
CA ASN A 280 9.69 7.05 -5.46
C ASN A 280 11.10 7.20 -4.88
N ASP A 281 11.67 8.40 -5.00
CA ASP A 281 12.82 8.89 -4.24
C ASP A 281 14.01 7.92 -4.04
N LEU A 282 14.51 7.31 -5.13
CA LEU A 282 15.84 6.70 -5.13
C LEU A 282 16.90 7.81 -5.04
N ASP A 283 17.12 8.35 -3.83
CA ASP A 283 18.19 9.31 -3.53
C ASP A 283 19.57 8.63 -3.63
N CYS A 284 20.50 9.32 -4.25
CA CYS A 284 21.83 8.81 -4.54
C CYS A 284 22.77 8.86 -3.35
N SER A 285 22.39 9.57 -2.28
CA SER A 285 23.04 9.47 -0.98
C SER A 285 22.98 8.05 -0.38
N PHE A 286 22.11 7.17 -0.89
CA PHE A 286 21.94 5.79 -0.43
C PHE A 286 23.00 4.82 -0.96
N PHE A 287 23.79 5.18 -1.97
CA PHE A 287 24.84 4.33 -2.53
C PHE A 287 26.21 4.75 -2.00
N THR A 288 26.83 3.92 -1.17
CA THR A 288 28.19 4.16 -0.63
C THR A 288 29.31 3.71 -1.58
N ALA A 289 28.97 3.05 -2.69
CA ALA A 289 29.91 2.62 -3.73
C ALA A 289 29.23 2.36 -5.11
N GLU A 290 30.05 2.46 -6.16
CA GLU A 290 29.79 2.13 -7.57
C GLU A 290 29.11 0.75 -7.74
N SER A 291 27.87 0.69 -8.26
CA SER A 291 27.11 -0.58 -8.25
C SER A 291 26.11 -0.84 -9.39
N SER A 292 25.89 0.03 -10.39
CA SER A 292 25.00 -0.30 -11.52
C SER A 292 25.12 0.56 -12.78
N CYS A 293 25.20 -0.07 -13.96
CA CYS A 293 24.99 0.58 -15.27
C CYS A 293 23.52 0.56 -15.75
N THR A 294 22.57 -0.01 -14.99
CA THR A 294 21.22 -0.35 -15.48
C THR A 294 20.12 0.13 -14.53
N LEU A 295 20.26 1.31 -13.93
CA LEU A 295 19.10 1.93 -13.31
C LEU A 295 18.18 2.46 -14.43
N PRO A 296 16.86 2.18 -14.36
CA PRO A 296 15.92 2.78 -15.30
C PRO A 296 16.01 4.30 -15.18
N GLU A 297 15.91 5.00 -16.31
CA GLU A 297 15.83 6.46 -16.31
C GLU A 297 14.65 6.89 -15.44
N SER A 298 14.95 7.57 -14.33
CA SER A 298 13.92 8.15 -13.48
C SER A 298 13.81 9.63 -13.77
N TYR A 299 12.62 10.18 -13.58
CA TYR A 299 12.35 11.58 -13.83
C TYR A 299 11.58 12.17 -12.65
N GLU A 300 11.78 13.46 -12.41
CA GLU A 300 11.00 14.21 -11.45
C GLU A 300 10.43 15.49 -12.03
N ILE A 301 9.25 15.87 -11.53
CA ILE A 301 8.59 17.14 -11.76
C ILE A 301 8.63 17.90 -10.44
N VAL A 302 9.31 19.04 -10.42
CA VAL A 302 9.58 19.81 -9.20
C VAL A 302 9.57 21.31 -9.45
N TRP A 303 9.33 22.11 -8.40
CA TRP A 303 9.40 23.57 -8.45
C TRP A 303 10.79 24.09 -8.07
N ASP A 304 11.42 24.86 -8.97
CA ASP A 304 12.78 25.40 -8.78
C ASP A 304 12.85 26.77 -8.09
N ASN A 305 11.71 27.25 -7.53
CA ASN A 305 11.41 28.61 -7.05
C ASN A 305 10.87 29.58 -8.10
N THR A 306 11.10 29.33 -9.39
CA THR A 306 10.68 30.23 -10.47
C THR A 306 9.74 29.58 -11.48
N LYS A 307 9.92 28.28 -11.72
CA LYS A 307 9.17 27.49 -12.71
C LYS A 307 9.14 26.03 -12.30
N TRP A 308 8.23 25.29 -12.92
CA TRP A 308 8.24 23.83 -12.88
C TRP A 308 9.30 23.30 -13.83
N VAL A 309 10.02 22.28 -13.38
CA VAL A 309 11.05 21.60 -14.17
C VAL A 309 10.77 20.10 -14.19
N LEU A 310 10.81 19.53 -15.40
CA LEU A 310 10.92 18.10 -15.62
C LEU A 310 12.40 17.83 -15.89
N LYS A 311 13.02 16.99 -15.07
CA LYS A 311 14.43 16.65 -15.21
C LYS A 311 14.67 15.19 -14.90
N GLN A 312 15.79 14.67 -15.37
CA GLN A 312 16.25 13.35 -14.96
C GLN A 312 16.62 13.36 -13.48
N VAL A 313 16.28 12.27 -12.80
CA VAL A 313 16.82 11.92 -11.49
C VAL A 313 17.28 10.48 -11.53
N GLY A 314 18.20 10.14 -10.63
CA GLY A 314 18.75 8.80 -10.58
C GLY A 314 20.25 8.81 -10.31
N CYS A 315 20.76 7.64 -9.96
CA CYS A 315 22.10 7.49 -9.40
C CYS A 315 23.05 6.98 -10.45
N PHE A 316 23.59 7.92 -11.21
CA PHE A 316 24.56 7.63 -12.26
C PHE A 316 25.92 8.16 -11.81
N TRP A 317 26.71 7.29 -11.17
CA TRP A 317 28.14 7.51 -11.08
C TRP A 317 28.72 7.27 -12.48
N MET A 318 29.55 8.18 -12.99
CA MET A 318 30.25 7.98 -14.26
C MET A 318 31.25 6.83 -14.10
N PHE A 319 30.89 5.63 -14.57
CA PHE A 319 31.81 4.49 -14.54
C PHE A 319 32.81 4.60 -15.69
N THR A 320 34.07 4.30 -15.43
CA THR A 320 35.11 4.10 -16.46
C THR A 320 34.99 2.75 -17.18
N SER A 321 34.03 1.90 -16.78
CA SER A 321 33.86 0.52 -17.26
C SER A 321 32.49 0.21 -17.88
N CYS A 322 31.52 1.13 -17.85
CA CYS A 322 30.31 0.98 -18.66
C CYS A 322 30.66 1.52 -20.07
N GLU A 323 30.92 0.62 -21.02
CA GLU A 323 30.95 1.00 -22.44
C GLU A 323 29.55 1.54 -22.81
N ASP A 324 29.49 2.70 -23.47
CA ASP A 324 28.29 3.37 -24.02
C ASP A 324 27.52 4.39 -23.14
N VAL A 325 28.14 5.04 -22.14
CA VAL A 325 27.53 6.23 -21.49
C VAL A 325 28.38 7.49 -21.68
N ASP A 326 28.50 7.93 -22.94
CA ASP A 326 29.10 9.22 -23.26
C ASP A 326 28.12 10.36 -22.90
N ASN A 327 28.49 11.14 -21.88
CA ASN A 327 27.87 12.40 -21.42
C ASN A 327 26.47 12.32 -20.77
N TYR A 328 26.45 12.06 -19.47
CA TYR A 328 25.34 12.44 -18.61
C TYR A 328 25.48 13.91 -18.18
N ASP A 329 24.56 14.76 -18.63
CA ASP A 329 24.26 16.06 -18.02
C ASP A 329 22.93 15.88 -17.29
N PRO A 330 22.79 16.13 -15.97
CA PRO A 330 21.50 16.18 -15.27
C PRO A 330 20.66 17.34 -15.84
N GLY A 331 20.14 17.10 -17.03
CA GLY A 331 19.51 18.10 -17.88
C GLY A 331 18.08 18.35 -17.47
N ILE A 332 17.71 19.62 -17.52
CA ILE A 332 16.30 20.00 -17.54
C ILE A 332 15.77 19.61 -18.93
N TYR A 333 14.78 18.72 -18.97
CA TYR A 333 14.16 18.26 -20.22
C TYR A 333 12.98 19.10 -20.64
N ALA A 334 12.22 19.60 -19.68
CA ALA A 334 11.15 20.54 -19.95
C ALA A 334 10.98 21.53 -18.80
N THR A 335 10.46 22.71 -19.13
CA THR A 335 10.12 23.74 -18.15
C THR A 335 8.72 24.26 -18.36
N ASN A 336 8.12 24.76 -17.29
CA ASN A 336 6.82 25.40 -17.36
C ASN A 336 6.75 26.58 -16.38
N ALA A 337 6.51 27.78 -16.91
CA ALA A 337 6.50 29.02 -16.14
C ALA A 337 5.21 29.24 -15.34
N ALA A 338 4.21 28.35 -15.44
CA ALA A 338 2.95 28.48 -14.75
C ALA A 338 3.16 28.39 -13.23
N ASN A 339 2.76 29.44 -12.53
CA ASN A 339 2.89 29.56 -11.08
C ASN A 339 1.72 28.87 -10.35
N LEU A 340 1.54 27.57 -10.58
CA LEU A 340 0.42 26.76 -10.04
C LEU A 340 0.80 26.08 -8.72
N SER A 341 -0.16 25.87 -7.81
CA SER A 341 0.07 25.13 -6.56
C SER A 341 0.48 23.66 -6.75
N PHE A 342 0.28 23.11 -7.94
CA PHE A 342 0.58 21.73 -8.32
C PHE A 342 1.20 21.65 -9.72
N GLY A 343 1.67 20.45 -10.09
CA GLY A 343 2.36 20.20 -11.35
C GLY A 343 1.49 20.53 -12.57
N PRO A 344 1.96 21.34 -13.53
CA PRO A 344 1.20 21.72 -14.72
C PRO A 344 1.00 20.53 -15.66
N CYS A 345 -0.11 20.54 -16.38
CA CYS A 345 -0.49 19.45 -17.29
C CYS A 345 -0.34 19.84 -18.77
N ASP A 346 -0.20 21.13 -19.03
CA ASP A 346 -0.07 21.74 -20.34
C ASP A 346 0.95 22.88 -20.27
N GLY A 347 1.38 23.39 -21.43
CA GLY A 347 2.31 24.53 -21.48
C GLY A 347 3.78 24.19 -21.19
N TRP A 348 4.16 22.91 -21.19
CA TRP A 348 5.55 22.48 -21.08
C TRP A 348 6.35 22.85 -22.33
N VAL A 349 7.53 23.43 -22.11
CA VAL A 349 8.51 23.78 -23.16
C VAL A 349 9.71 22.85 -23.03
N TYR A 350 9.92 22.01 -24.03
CA TYR A 350 10.99 21.01 -24.07
C TYR A 350 12.31 21.60 -24.57
N THR A 351 13.42 21.06 -24.06
CA THR A 351 14.76 21.39 -24.54
C THR A 351 15.11 20.67 -25.83
N ASP A 352 14.65 19.42 -26.01
CA ASP A 352 14.68 18.73 -27.30
C ASP A 352 13.44 19.11 -28.13
N THR A 353 13.67 19.67 -29.33
CA THR A 353 12.61 20.09 -30.26
C THR A 353 11.80 18.93 -30.84
N ASN A 354 12.29 17.70 -30.75
CA ASN A 354 11.56 16.50 -31.18
C ASN A 354 10.77 15.84 -30.05
N ALA A 355 11.00 16.25 -28.80
CA ALA A 355 10.27 15.71 -27.66
C ALA A 355 8.83 16.22 -27.64
N SER A 356 7.91 15.32 -27.29
CA SER A 356 6.50 15.65 -27.16
C SER A 356 5.87 14.70 -26.15
N SER A 357 5.21 15.26 -25.14
CA SER A 357 4.46 14.49 -24.16
C SER A 357 3.12 15.15 -23.85
N THR A 358 2.18 14.32 -23.42
CA THR A 358 0.92 14.79 -22.83
C THR A 358 0.87 14.40 -21.36
N PHE A 359 0.56 15.36 -20.49
CA PHE A 359 0.46 15.16 -19.06
C PHE A 359 -1.01 15.13 -18.64
N SER A 360 -1.35 14.23 -17.73
CA SER A 360 -2.71 14.05 -17.23
C SER A 360 -2.68 13.66 -15.75
N SER A 361 -3.58 14.22 -14.96
CA SER A 361 -3.72 14.01 -13.52
C SER A 361 -5.16 14.41 -13.16
N GLU A 362 -5.67 13.89 -12.05
CA GLU A 362 -6.97 14.31 -11.51
C GLU A 362 -6.96 15.80 -11.16
N GLU A 363 -5.80 16.37 -10.81
CA GLU A 363 -5.63 17.82 -10.60
C GLU A 363 -5.67 18.62 -11.91
N CYS A 364 -5.35 18.00 -13.05
CA CYS A 364 -5.46 18.64 -14.37
C CYS A 364 -6.91 18.85 -14.80
N ALA A 365 -7.82 17.98 -14.32
CA ALA A 365 -9.23 18.05 -14.66
C ALA A 365 -9.91 19.29 -14.07
N ALA A 366 -9.28 19.97 -13.12
CA ALA A 366 -9.74 21.23 -12.56
C ALA A 366 -9.24 22.44 -13.36
N LEU A 367 -9.48 22.45 -14.68
CA LEU A 367 -9.59 23.71 -15.42
C LEU A 367 -11.05 24.21 -15.40
N SER A 368 -11.59 24.27 -14.20
CA SER A 368 -12.70 25.14 -13.82
C SER A 368 -12.48 25.49 -12.37
N THR A 369 -11.92 26.67 -12.14
CA THR A 369 -11.96 27.29 -10.82
C THR A 369 -13.38 27.76 -10.57
N ASP A 370 -14.24 26.89 -10.06
CA ASP A 370 -15.27 27.32 -9.15
C ASP A 370 -14.78 26.95 -7.75
N ASN A 371 -13.90 27.80 -7.22
CA ASN A 371 -13.74 27.93 -5.79
C ASN A 371 -15.15 28.10 -5.22
N PHE A 372 -15.68 27.08 -4.55
CA PHE A 372 -16.86 27.24 -3.71
C PHE A 372 -16.49 28.23 -2.61
N THR A 373 -16.70 29.51 -2.89
CA THR A 373 -16.67 30.53 -1.85
C THR A 373 -17.72 30.13 -0.82
N SER A 374 -17.47 30.40 0.46
CA SER A 374 -18.32 29.94 1.57
C SER A 374 -19.77 30.45 1.56
N ASN A 375 -20.22 31.10 0.48
CA ASN A 375 -21.49 31.80 0.33
C ASN A 375 -22.56 31.06 -0.50
N GLU A 376 -22.28 29.87 -1.07
CA GLU A 376 -23.18 29.25 -2.07
C GLU A 376 -24.18 28.22 -1.53
N LEU A 377 -23.94 27.68 -0.33
CA LEU A 377 -24.89 26.77 0.34
C LEU A 377 -24.91 27.10 1.82
N LEU A 378 -26.01 27.70 2.26
CA LEU A 378 -26.29 28.03 3.66
C LEU A 378 -27.27 27.01 4.23
N VAL A 379 -26.97 26.49 5.42
CA VAL A 379 -27.84 25.55 6.13
C VAL A 379 -28.18 26.11 7.50
N TYR A 380 -29.45 26.39 7.75
CA TYR A 380 -29.90 26.96 9.01
C TYR A 380 -31.36 26.59 9.37
N PRO A 381 -31.69 26.52 10.67
CA PRO A 381 -30.75 26.50 11.77
C PRO A 381 -29.97 25.17 11.78
N ASN A 382 -28.71 25.22 12.20
CA ASN A 382 -27.90 24.05 12.46
C ASN A 382 -27.05 24.35 13.71
N PRO A 383 -27.35 23.78 14.89
CA PRO A 383 -28.30 22.70 15.15
C PRO A 383 -29.79 23.04 14.87
N SER A 384 -30.61 22.03 14.56
CA SER A 384 -32.05 22.17 14.34
C SER A 384 -32.88 21.27 15.26
N LYS A 385 -34.13 21.65 15.52
CA LYS A 385 -35.08 20.81 16.27
C LYS A 385 -35.84 19.85 15.36
N ASN A 386 -36.50 20.40 14.34
CA ASN A 386 -37.41 19.64 13.50
C ASN A 386 -37.15 19.80 12.00
N SER A 387 -36.43 20.84 11.55
CA SER A 387 -36.28 21.12 10.12
C SER A 387 -35.02 21.93 9.83
N PHE A 388 -34.43 21.69 8.66
CA PHE A 388 -33.31 22.47 8.14
C PHE A 388 -33.77 23.26 6.91
N THR A 389 -33.29 24.50 6.76
CA THR A 389 -33.44 25.28 5.53
C THR A 389 -32.11 25.28 4.79
N LEU A 390 -32.15 24.88 3.53
CA LEU A 390 -31.03 24.94 2.59
C LEU A 390 -31.27 26.12 1.65
N ASN A 391 -30.35 27.08 1.62
CA ASN A 391 -30.42 28.21 0.68
C ASN A 391 -29.18 28.20 -0.21
N PHE A 392 -29.40 28.25 -1.52
CA PHE A 392 -28.36 28.06 -2.53
C PHE A 392 -28.75 28.67 -3.89
N ASN A 393 -27.76 28.89 -4.75
CA ASN A 393 -27.91 29.70 -5.97
C ASN A 393 -28.07 28.88 -7.27
N GLU A 394 -28.04 27.55 -7.21
CA GLU A 394 -28.22 26.65 -8.37
C GLU A 394 -29.04 25.40 -8.01
N THR A 395 -29.45 24.56 -8.97
CA THR A 395 -30.25 23.35 -8.63
C THR A 395 -29.34 22.27 -8.02
N LEU A 396 -29.76 21.67 -6.90
CA LEU A 396 -28.97 20.69 -6.16
C LEU A 396 -29.70 19.36 -6.01
N LYS A 397 -28.98 18.24 -6.19
CA LYS A 397 -29.37 16.95 -5.64
C LYS A 397 -28.85 16.84 -4.21
N VAL A 398 -29.74 16.70 -3.25
CA VAL A 398 -29.40 16.63 -1.82
C VAL A 398 -29.68 15.23 -1.29
N GLU A 399 -28.71 14.69 -0.56
CA GLU A 399 -28.79 13.41 0.14
C GLU A 399 -28.37 13.60 1.61
N ILE A 400 -29.08 12.97 2.55
CA ILE A 400 -28.70 12.99 3.98
C ILE A 400 -28.45 11.56 4.42
N PHE A 401 -27.34 11.37 5.15
CA PHE A 401 -26.87 10.10 5.66
C PHE A 401 -26.85 10.09 7.18
N ASP A 402 -27.13 8.92 7.76
CA ASP A 402 -26.88 8.67 9.18
C ASP A 402 -25.38 8.41 9.47
N VAL A 403 -25.04 8.20 10.75
CA VAL A 403 -23.65 7.94 11.18
C VAL A 403 -23.06 6.62 10.68
N LEU A 404 -23.89 5.72 10.16
CA LEU A 404 -23.49 4.44 9.56
C LEU A 404 -23.35 4.54 8.03
N GLY A 405 -23.58 5.72 7.45
CA GLY A 405 -23.50 5.97 6.01
C GLY A 405 -24.74 5.54 5.23
N GLN A 406 -25.84 5.19 5.89
CA GLN A 406 -27.11 4.87 5.22
C GLN A 406 -27.80 6.15 4.76
N SER A 407 -28.21 6.21 3.48
CA SER A 407 -29.01 7.33 2.95
C SER A 407 -30.44 7.26 3.50
N ILE A 408 -30.84 8.30 4.22
CA ILE A 408 -32.16 8.40 4.88
C ILE A 408 -33.06 9.47 4.23
N TYR A 409 -32.48 10.36 3.41
CA TYR A 409 -33.23 11.36 2.63
C TYR A 409 -32.53 11.59 1.29
N SER A 410 -33.31 11.75 0.22
CA SER A 410 -32.80 12.12 -1.10
C SER A 410 -33.84 12.92 -1.87
N SER A 411 -33.47 14.11 -2.38
CA SER A 411 -34.35 14.93 -3.20
C SER A 411 -33.56 15.85 -4.12
N ASN A 412 -34.13 16.19 -5.27
CA ASN A 412 -33.67 17.31 -6.08
C ASN A 412 -34.38 18.58 -5.62
N LEU A 413 -33.63 19.65 -5.38
CA LEU A 413 -34.12 20.92 -4.87
C LEU A 413 -33.74 22.05 -5.84
N THR A 414 -34.70 22.94 -6.10
CA THR A 414 -34.53 24.09 -7.00
C THR A 414 -33.87 25.26 -6.29
N VAL A 415 -33.27 26.19 -7.04
CA VAL A 415 -32.64 27.43 -6.55
C VAL A 415 -33.47 28.13 -5.47
N GLY A 416 -32.79 28.64 -4.45
CA GLY A 416 -33.37 29.43 -3.35
C GLY A 416 -33.49 28.65 -2.04
N ALA A 417 -34.33 29.16 -1.13
CA ALA A 417 -34.53 28.60 0.19
C ALA A 417 -35.54 27.44 0.17
N ASN A 418 -35.07 26.24 0.51
CA ASN A 418 -35.86 25.02 0.58
C ASN A 418 -35.83 24.46 2.00
N SER A 419 -37.00 24.20 2.57
CA SER A 419 -37.12 23.61 3.91
C SER A 419 -37.27 22.09 3.82
N ILE A 420 -36.48 21.37 4.60
CA ILE A 420 -36.56 19.92 4.77
C ILE A 420 -37.13 19.65 6.15
N ASP A 421 -38.30 19.02 6.20
CA ASP A 421 -38.84 18.46 7.44
C ASP A 421 -38.02 17.24 7.85
N PHE A 422 -37.49 17.30 9.05
CA PHE A 422 -36.64 16.30 9.65
C PHE A 422 -37.21 15.81 10.99
N SER A 423 -38.47 16.13 11.30
CA SER A 423 -39.11 15.89 12.60
C SER A 423 -39.15 14.41 13.00
N HIS A 424 -39.28 13.51 12.04
CA HIS A 424 -39.39 12.05 12.26
C HIS A 424 -38.06 11.33 12.55
N TYR A 425 -36.92 11.98 12.34
CA TYR A 425 -35.61 11.37 12.57
C TYR A 425 -35.15 11.54 14.02
N SER A 426 -34.34 10.62 14.53
CA SER A 426 -33.80 10.67 15.90
C SER A 426 -32.86 11.87 16.10
N LYS A 427 -32.67 12.27 17.35
CA LYS A 427 -31.65 13.27 17.72
C LYS A 427 -30.26 12.70 17.44
N GLY A 428 -29.35 13.51 16.91
CA GLY A 428 -28.01 13.03 16.53
C GLY A 428 -27.33 13.86 15.45
N VAL A 429 -26.18 13.35 14.99
CA VAL A 429 -25.37 13.93 13.92
C VAL A 429 -25.68 13.22 12.61
N TYR A 430 -25.82 14.00 11.54
CA TYR A 430 -26.06 13.53 10.19
C TYR A 430 -25.10 14.20 9.21
N ILE A 431 -24.92 13.60 8.03
CA ILE A 431 -24.10 14.17 6.96
C ILE A 431 -25.02 14.49 5.79
N LEU A 432 -25.09 15.76 5.42
CA LEU A 432 -25.73 16.19 4.18
C LEU A 432 -24.69 16.23 3.07
N ARG A 433 -25.01 15.65 1.91
CA ARG A 433 -24.27 15.75 0.66
C ARG A 433 -25.14 16.48 -0.35
N ALA A 434 -24.67 17.61 -0.85
CA ALA A 434 -25.30 18.34 -1.95
C ALA A 434 -24.44 18.18 -3.20
N VAL A 435 -25.07 17.88 -4.34
CA VAL A 435 -24.43 17.70 -5.64
C VAL A 435 -25.07 18.65 -6.63
N THR A 436 -24.28 19.50 -7.28
CA THR A 436 -24.77 20.42 -8.31
C THR A 436 -25.04 19.69 -9.63
N THR A 437 -25.73 20.33 -10.58
CA THR A 437 -25.89 19.78 -11.93
C THR A 437 -24.56 19.56 -12.65
N ASN A 438 -23.51 20.26 -12.24
CA ASN A 438 -22.17 20.16 -12.81
C ASN A 438 -21.31 19.11 -12.09
N GLY A 439 -21.87 18.37 -11.13
CA GLY A 439 -21.20 17.29 -10.41
C GLY A 439 -20.38 17.74 -9.19
N ASN A 440 -20.37 19.04 -8.87
CA ASN A 440 -19.66 19.53 -7.68
C ASN A 440 -20.36 19.04 -6.41
N VAL A 441 -19.58 18.53 -5.46
CA VAL A 441 -20.09 17.93 -4.23
C VAL A 441 -19.70 18.78 -3.03
N LYS A 442 -20.68 19.09 -2.17
CA LYS A 442 -20.44 19.74 -0.87
C LYS A 442 -21.05 18.92 0.25
N THR A 443 -20.28 18.67 1.29
CA THR A 443 -20.73 17.95 2.49
C THR A 443 -20.86 18.87 3.68
N ILE A 444 -21.93 18.72 4.45
CA ILE A 444 -22.24 19.55 5.63
C ILE A 444 -22.68 18.64 6.77
N ARG A 445 -22.06 18.81 7.93
CA ARG A 445 -22.50 18.15 9.17
C ARG A 445 -23.79 18.81 9.67
N LEU A 446 -24.86 18.04 9.79
CA LEU A 446 -26.12 18.47 10.40
C LEU A 446 -26.22 17.96 11.84
N ILE A 447 -26.78 18.77 12.72
CA ILE A 447 -27.02 18.41 14.13
C ILE A 447 -28.51 18.57 14.40
N LYS A 448 -29.17 17.47 14.82
CA LYS A 448 -30.56 17.47 15.29
C LYS A 448 -30.62 17.32 16.81
N GLU A 449 -31.33 18.24 17.47
CA GLU A 449 -31.47 18.34 18.92
C GLU A 449 -32.74 17.75 19.53
#